data_AF-A0A377BAZ6-F1
#
_entry.id   AF-A0A377BAZ6-F1
#
_cell.length_a   1.000
_cell.length_b   1.000
_cell.length_c   1.000
_cell.angle_alpha   90.00
_cell.angle_beta   90.00
_cell.angle_gamma   90.00
#
_symmetry.space_group_name_H-M   'P 1'
#
loop_
_entity.id
_entity.type
_entity.pdbx_description
1 polymer ?
#
loop_
_entity_poly.entity_id
_entity_poly.type
_entity_poly.pdbx_seq_one_letter_code
_entity_poly.pdbx_strand_id
1 'polypeptide(L)'
;MLETLGGETAVQQVLMSLPAGKLFLAAYLGVMIIFLASHMDAVAYTMAATSTRNLQEGDDPDRGLRLFWCVVITLIPLSILFTGASLETMKTTVVLTALPFLVILLVKVGGFIRWLKQDYADIPAHQVEHYLPQTPVEALEKNASAPCGNRIQRRQLSAIILTIKVSL
;
A
#
# COMPACT_ATOMS: atom_id res chain seq x y z
N MET A 1 -17.10 -6.96 -32.52
CA MET A 1 -15.78 -7.52 -32.88
C MET A 1 -14.64 -7.02 -31.99
N LEU A 2 -14.67 -5.78 -31.46
CA LEU A 2 -13.64 -5.27 -30.54
C LEU A 2 -13.83 -5.65 -29.06
N GLU A 3 -15.02 -6.11 -28.64
CA GLU A 3 -15.24 -6.60 -27.27
C GLU A 3 -14.81 -8.05 -27.05
N THR A 4 -14.55 -8.81 -28.12
CA THR A 4 -14.26 -10.25 -28.06
C THR A 4 -12.76 -10.59 -28.07
N LEU A 5 -11.91 -9.60 -28.32
CA LEU A 5 -10.45 -9.70 -28.28
C LEU A 5 -10.01 -8.91 -27.05
N GLY A 6 -9.49 -9.61 -26.03
CA GLY A 6 -9.23 -9.06 -24.69
C GLY A 6 -8.55 -7.69 -24.69
N GLY A 7 -8.82 -6.87 -23.67
CA GLY A 7 -8.36 -5.48 -23.58
C GLY A 7 -6.85 -5.28 -23.79
N GLU A 8 -6.04 -6.32 -23.57
CA GLU A 8 -4.61 -6.38 -23.91
C GLU A 8 -4.32 -6.16 -25.41
N THR A 9 -5.12 -6.77 -26.29
CA THR A 9 -4.98 -6.62 -27.75
C THR A 9 -5.43 -5.23 -28.23
N ALA A 10 -6.40 -4.61 -27.56
CA ALA A 10 -6.84 -3.25 -27.86
C ALA A 10 -5.75 -2.22 -27.57
N VAL A 11 -5.03 -2.36 -26.44
CA VAL A 11 -3.89 -1.51 -26.12
C VAL A 11 -2.78 -1.67 -27.17
N GLN A 12 -2.47 -2.91 -27.56
CA GLN A 12 -1.49 -3.16 -28.63
C GLN A 12 -1.91 -2.53 -29.97
N GLN A 13 -3.18 -2.60 -30.36
CA GLN A 13 -3.69 -2.01 -31.60
C GLN A 13 -3.61 -0.47 -31.60
N VAL A 14 -3.92 0.16 -30.46
CA VAL A 14 -3.77 1.62 -30.29
C VAL A 14 -2.30 2.02 -30.38
N LEU A 15 -1.38 1.29 -29.73
CA LEU A 15 0.05 1.59 -29.83
C LEU A 15 0.61 1.36 -31.24
N MET A 16 0.12 0.34 -31.95
CA MET A 16 0.53 0.06 -33.35
C MET A 16 -0.08 1.05 -34.35
N SER A 17 -1.12 1.79 -33.95
CA SER A 17 -1.67 2.90 -34.75
C SER A 17 -0.78 4.15 -34.74
N LEU A 18 0.24 4.20 -33.87
CA LEU A 18 1.27 5.25 -33.93
C LEU A 18 2.34 4.90 -34.99
N PRO A 19 2.82 5.89 -35.78
CA PRO A 19 3.77 5.68 -36.88
C PRO A 19 5.16 5.14 -36.47
N ALA A 20 5.43 4.99 -35.17
CA ALA A 20 6.60 4.30 -34.60
C ALA A 20 6.20 3.24 -33.53
N GLY A 21 5.06 2.57 -33.72
CA GLY A 21 4.40 1.73 -32.71
C GLY A 21 5.26 0.60 -32.11
N LYS A 22 6.17 -0.01 -32.88
CA LYS A 22 7.08 -1.05 -32.36
C LYS A 22 8.08 -0.52 -31.31
N LEU A 23 8.59 0.70 -31.50
CA LEU A 23 9.52 1.34 -30.55
C LEU A 23 8.79 1.77 -29.28
N PHE A 24 7.60 2.36 -29.43
CA PHE A 24 6.74 2.73 -28.31
C PHE A 24 6.25 1.51 -27.52
N LEU A 25 5.94 0.39 -28.18
CA LEU A 25 5.57 -0.85 -27.51
C LEU A 25 6.73 -1.40 -26.67
N ALA A 26 7.96 -1.38 -27.21
CA ALA A 26 9.15 -1.80 -26.46
C ALA A 26 9.41 -0.90 -25.23
N ALA A 27 9.29 0.42 -25.39
CA ALA A 27 9.42 1.36 -24.28
C ALA A 27 8.32 1.18 -23.23
N TYR A 28 7.07 0.96 -23.66
CA TYR A 28 5.93 0.69 -22.78
C TYR A 28 6.15 -0.58 -21.95
N LEU A 29 6.58 -1.67 -22.59
CA LEU A 29 6.92 -2.91 -21.88
C LEU A 29 8.05 -2.69 -20.85
N GLY A 30 9.08 -1.92 -21.21
CA GLY A 30 10.17 -1.57 -20.29
C GLY A 30 9.68 -0.82 -19.06
N VAL A 31 8.84 0.20 -19.25
CA VAL A 31 8.26 0.98 -18.13
C VAL A 31 7.33 0.10 -17.28
N MET A 32 6.52 -0.77 -17.89
CA MET A 32 5.65 -1.69 -17.15
C MET A 32 6.45 -2.64 -16.25
N ILE A 33 7.57 -3.20 -16.75
CA ILE A 33 8.43 -4.08 -15.96
C ILE A 33 9.05 -3.33 -14.78
N ILE A 34 9.59 -2.13 -15.01
CA ILE A 34 10.21 -1.32 -13.93
C ILE A 34 9.15 -0.94 -12.89
N PHE A 35 7.98 -0.48 -13.34
CA PHE A 35 6.88 -0.11 -12.44
C PHE A 35 6.41 -1.30 -11.60
N LEU A 36 6.27 -2.48 -12.22
CA LEU A 36 5.90 -3.70 -11.51
C LEU A 36 6.98 -4.07 -10.48
N ALA A 37 8.26 -4.00 -10.84
CA ALA A 37 9.36 -4.29 -9.93
C ALA A 37 9.36 -3.36 -8.70
N SER A 38 9.23 -2.03 -8.90
CA SER A 38 9.18 -1.06 -7.80
C SER A 38 7.94 -1.22 -6.92
N HIS A 39 6.79 -1.55 -7.52
CA HIS A 39 5.56 -1.79 -6.76
C HIS A 39 5.70 -3.03 -5.87
N MET A 40 6.23 -4.12 -6.42
CA MET A 40 6.45 -5.37 -5.69
C MET A 40 7.46 -5.19 -4.55
N ASP A 41 8.53 -4.42 -4.77
CA ASP A 41 9.51 -4.09 -3.72
C ASP A 41 8.88 -3.33 -2.56
N ALA A 42 8.07 -2.31 -2.85
CA ALA A 42 7.34 -1.55 -1.82
C ALA A 42 6.35 -2.44 -1.02
N VAL A 43 5.62 -3.34 -1.69
CA VAL A 43 4.70 -4.27 -1.02
C VAL A 43 5.47 -5.27 -0.15
N ALA A 44 6.56 -5.85 -0.66
CA ALA A 44 7.39 -6.77 0.12
C ALA A 44 8.00 -6.07 1.36
N TYR A 45 8.46 -4.83 1.22
CA TYR A 45 8.96 -4.03 2.33
C TYR A 45 7.90 -3.80 3.41
N THR A 46 6.70 -3.35 3.02
CA THR A 46 5.61 -3.09 3.97
C THR A 46 5.14 -4.38 4.67
N MET A 47 5.09 -5.51 3.96
CA MET A 47 4.76 -6.81 4.55
C MET A 47 5.84 -7.32 5.51
N ALA A 48 7.13 -7.14 5.17
CA ALA A 48 8.22 -7.48 6.07
C ALA A 48 8.21 -6.59 7.34
N ALA A 49 7.99 -5.28 7.19
CA ALA A 49 7.91 -4.34 8.30
C ALA A 49 6.71 -4.61 9.23
N THR A 50 5.57 -5.06 8.68
CA THR A 50 4.38 -5.41 9.47
C THR A 50 4.45 -6.81 10.11
N SER A 51 5.20 -7.73 9.51
CA SER A 51 5.37 -9.11 10.03
C SER A 51 6.41 -9.20 11.15
N THR A 52 7.39 -8.28 11.19
CA THR A 52 8.36 -8.25 12.27
C THR A 52 7.83 -7.47 13.47
N ARG A 53 7.46 -8.20 14.53
CA ARG A 53 7.14 -7.60 15.83
C ARG A 53 8.46 -7.28 16.54
N ASN A 54 8.69 -6.01 16.86
CA ASN A 54 9.91 -5.51 17.53
C ASN A 54 11.10 -5.23 16.61
N LEU A 55 10.88 -4.38 15.59
CA LEU A 55 11.97 -3.69 14.91
C LEU A 55 12.33 -2.44 15.74
N GLN A 56 13.57 -2.35 16.22
CA GLN A 56 14.08 -1.10 16.81
C GLN A 56 14.04 0.00 15.75
N GLU A 57 13.69 1.23 16.14
CA GLU A 57 13.64 2.39 15.25
C GLU A 57 15.04 2.61 14.62
N GLY A 58 15.22 2.18 13.37
CA GLY A 58 16.50 2.26 12.66
C GLY A 58 17.04 0.94 12.12
N ASP A 59 16.49 -0.22 12.50
CA ASP A 59 16.86 -1.51 11.92
C ASP A 59 16.00 -1.82 10.69
N ASP A 60 16.65 -2.11 9.56
CA ASP A 60 15.97 -2.58 8.37
C ASP A 60 15.39 -3.99 8.58
N PRO A 61 14.15 -4.28 8.13
CA PRO A 61 13.64 -5.64 8.19
C PRO A 61 14.57 -6.58 7.43
N ASP A 62 14.91 -7.71 8.06
CA ASP A 62 15.91 -8.67 7.61
C ASP A 62 15.78 -8.94 6.10
N ARG A 63 16.91 -8.89 5.39
CA ARG A 63 16.94 -9.03 3.93
C ARG A 63 16.35 -10.36 3.47
N GLY A 64 16.46 -11.42 4.28
CA GLY A 64 15.86 -12.72 4.02
C GLY A 64 14.34 -12.70 4.06
N LEU A 65 13.74 -11.97 5.01
CA LEU A 65 12.28 -11.85 5.13
C LEU A 65 11.68 -11.05 3.95
N ARG A 66 12.36 -10.00 3.48
CA ARG A 66 11.94 -9.25 2.28
C ARG A 66 11.94 -10.14 1.03
N LEU A 67 13.00 -10.94 0.84
CA LEU A 67 13.09 -11.88 -0.29
C LEU A 67 12.01 -12.96 -0.21
N PHE A 68 11.74 -13.49 0.97
CA PHE A 68 10.64 -14.45 1.18
C PHE A 68 9.29 -13.87 0.75
N TRP A 69 8.94 -12.67 1.23
CA TRP A 69 7.67 -12.03 0.86
C TRP A 69 7.61 -11.66 -0.62
N CYS A 70 8.71 -11.19 -1.23
CA CYS A 70 8.76 -10.90 -2.66
C CYS A 70 8.45 -12.16 -3.51
N VAL A 71 9.02 -13.31 -3.15
CA VAL A 71 8.74 -14.59 -3.82
C VAL A 71 7.27 -14.99 -3.65
N VAL A 72 6.72 -14.91 -2.44
CA VAL A 72 5.30 -15.23 -2.19
C VAL A 72 4.38 -14.33 -3.03
N ILE A 73 4.61 -13.01 -3.03
CA ILE A 73 3.77 -12.06 -3.77
C ILE A 73 3.89 -12.29 -5.28
N THR A 74 5.03 -12.75 -5.80
CA THR A 74 5.20 -13.07 -7.23
C THR A 74 4.54 -14.39 -7.61
N LEU A 75 4.53 -15.38 -6.71
CA LEU A 75 3.91 -16.68 -6.94
C LEU A 75 2.38 -16.60 -7.08
N ILE A 76 1.73 -15.71 -6.32
CA ILE A 76 0.27 -15.55 -6.34
C ILE A 76 -0.26 -15.18 -7.74
N PRO A 77 0.13 -14.06 -8.37
CA PRO A 77 -0.34 -13.68 -9.70
C PRO A 77 0.14 -14.68 -10.76
N LEU A 78 1.32 -15.29 -10.59
CA LEU A 78 1.79 -16.34 -11.49
C LEU A 78 0.84 -17.55 -11.48
N SER A 79 0.39 -18.00 -10.31
CA SER A 79 -0.58 -19.10 -10.20
C SER A 79 -1.95 -18.76 -10.81
N ILE A 80 -2.39 -17.51 -10.68
CA ILE A 80 -3.64 -17.02 -11.27
C ILE A 80 -3.52 -16.96 -12.81
N LEU A 81 -2.37 -16.55 -13.33
CA LEU A 81 -2.09 -16.53 -14.77
C LEU A 81 -2.20 -17.94 -15.39
N PHE A 82 -1.68 -18.96 -14.70
CA PHE A 82 -1.81 -20.36 -15.15
C PHE A 82 -3.24 -20.90 -15.10
N THR A 83 -4.09 -20.35 -14.24
CA THR A 83 -5.49 -20.79 -14.09
C THR A 83 -6.39 -20.27 -15.22
N GLY A 84 -5.94 -19.31 -16.04
CA GLY A 84 -6.69 -18.84 -17.21
C GLY A 84 -8.02 -18.16 -16.86
N ALA A 85 -8.09 -17.49 -15.70
CA ALA A 85 -9.32 -16.89 -15.19
C ALA A 85 -9.89 -15.85 -16.18
N SER A 86 -11.22 -15.87 -16.35
CA SER A 86 -11.90 -14.94 -17.27
C SER A 86 -11.72 -13.47 -16.80
N LEU A 87 -11.56 -12.55 -17.76
CA LEU A 87 -11.39 -11.11 -17.50
C LEU A 87 -12.55 -10.52 -16.68
N GLU A 88 -13.76 -11.06 -16.86
CA GLU A 88 -14.95 -10.63 -16.13
C GLU A 88 -14.90 -11.09 -14.66
N THR A 89 -14.49 -12.33 -14.41
CA THR A 89 -14.27 -12.86 -13.06
C THR A 89 -13.23 -12.01 -12.33
N MET A 90 -12.13 -11.62 -12.98
CA MET A 90 -11.09 -10.79 -12.35
C MET A 90 -11.63 -9.45 -11.87
N LYS A 91 -12.46 -8.76 -12.67
CA LYS A 91 -13.08 -7.48 -12.28
C LYS A 91 -13.98 -7.65 -11.06
N THR A 92 -14.83 -8.66 -11.06
CA THR A 92 -15.75 -8.90 -9.94
C THR A 92 -15.00 -9.23 -8.64
N THR A 93 -13.95 -10.06 -8.69
CA THR A 93 -13.13 -10.39 -7.51
C THR A 93 -12.42 -9.17 -6.93
N VAL A 94 -11.91 -8.26 -7.79
CA VAL A 94 -11.29 -7.01 -7.32
C VAL A 94 -12.32 -6.11 -6.64
N VAL A 95 -13.52 -5.98 -7.20
CA VAL A 95 -14.59 -5.18 -6.56
C VAL A 95 -15.02 -5.79 -5.23
N LEU A 96 -15.19 -7.11 -5.17
CA LEU A 96 -15.57 -7.83 -3.96
C LEU A 96 -14.52 -7.67 -2.85
N THR A 97 -13.22 -7.72 -3.19
CA THR A 97 -12.13 -7.51 -2.22
C THR A 97 -11.92 -6.03 -1.84
N ALA A 98 -12.30 -5.08 -2.71
CA ALA A 98 -12.21 -3.65 -2.41
C ALA A 98 -13.21 -3.18 -1.34
N LEU A 99 -14.40 -3.78 -1.27
CA LEU A 99 -15.44 -3.43 -0.30
C LEU A 99 -14.98 -3.52 1.18
N PRO A 100 -14.41 -4.64 1.67
CA PRO A 100 -13.92 -4.71 3.05
C PRO A 100 -12.72 -3.77 3.28
N PHE A 101 -11.86 -3.60 2.27
CA PHE A 101 -10.71 -2.69 2.36
C PHE A 101 -11.14 -1.23 2.53
N LEU A 102 -12.23 -0.82 1.86
CA LEU A 102 -12.81 0.51 1.98
C LEU A 102 -13.27 0.81 3.41
N VAL A 103 -13.92 -0.15 4.08
CA VAL A 103 -14.36 0.02 5.48
C VAL A 103 -13.18 0.27 6.40
N ILE A 104 -12.09 -0.50 6.26
CA ILE A 104 -10.87 -0.34 7.05
C ILE A 104 -10.22 1.02 6.79
N LEU A 105 -10.19 1.46 5.53
CA LEU A 105 -9.67 2.78 5.14
C LEU A 105 -10.46 3.91 5.79
N LEU A 106 -11.80 3.84 5.80
CA LEU A 106 -12.63 4.87 6.45
C LEU A 106 -12.35 4.99 7.95
N VAL A 107 -12.17 3.85 8.64
CA VAL A 107 -11.81 3.85 10.07
C VAL A 107 -10.43 4.46 10.29
N LYS A 108 -9.44 4.13 9.44
CA LYS A 108 -8.09 4.71 9.52
C LYS A 108 -8.09 6.21 9.25
N VAL A 109 -8.77 6.67 8.21
CA VAL A 109 -8.88 8.10 7.89
C VAL A 109 -9.60 8.85 9.00
N GLY A 110 -10.69 8.29 9.54
CA GLY A 110 -11.40 8.88 10.68
C GLY A 110 -10.52 8.98 11.93
N GLY A 111 -9.73 7.95 12.23
CA GLY A 111 -8.75 7.96 13.32
C GLY A 111 -7.63 8.99 13.09
N PHE A 112 -7.11 9.07 11.87
CA PHE A 112 -6.06 10.01 11.48
C PHE A 112 -6.53 11.47 11.59
N ILE A 113 -7.73 11.79 11.10
CA ILE A 113 -8.30 13.14 11.23
C ILE A 113 -8.52 13.48 12.71
N ARG A 114 -8.99 12.54 13.53
CA ARG A 114 -9.16 12.77 14.97
C ARG A 114 -7.83 13.01 15.68
N TRP A 115 -6.80 12.27 15.31
CA TRP A 115 -5.45 12.42 15.84
C TRP A 115 -4.84 13.78 15.42
N LEU A 116 -4.91 14.14 14.14
CA LEU A 116 -4.48 15.46 13.65
C LEU A 116 -5.20 16.61 14.36
N LYS A 117 -6.51 16.51 14.57
CA LYS A 117 -7.28 17.54 15.30
C LYS A 117 -6.90 17.63 16.77
N GLN A 118 -6.38 16.56 17.38
CA GLN A 118 -5.89 16.57 18.75
C GLN A 118 -4.48 17.18 18.84
N ASP A 119 -3.59 16.83 17.90
CA ASP A 119 -2.22 17.37 17.85
C ASP A 119 -2.17 18.86 17.48
N TYR A 120 -3.08 19.34 16.64
CA TYR A 120 -3.16 20.75 16.23
C TYR A 120 -4.07 21.62 17.10
N ALA A 121 -4.75 21.06 18.11
CA ALA A 121 -5.59 21.85 19.02
C ALA A 121 -4.77 22.75 19.96
N ASP A 122 -3.51 22.38 20.25
CA ASP A 122 -2.66 23.06 21.23
C ASP A 122 -1.66 24.07 20.62
N ILE A 123 -1.69 24.32 19.30
CA ILE A 123 -0.69 25.16 18.60
C ILE A 123 -1.34 26.44 18.05
N PRO A 124 -1.27 27.60 18.74
CA PRO A 124 -1.74 28.88 18.21
C PRO A 124 -0.83 29.38 17.08
N ALA A 125 -1.44 29.91 16.01
CA ALA A 125 -0.80 30.31 14.74
C ALA A 125 0.40 31.28 14.83
N HIS A 126 0.67 31.88 16.00
CA HIS A 126 1.77 32.81 16.22
C HIS A 126 3.12 32.17 16.61
N GLN A 127 3.18 30.85 16.87
CA GLN A 127 4.43 30.13 17.23
C GLN A 127 5.00 29.24 16.12
N VAL A 128 4.40 29.24 14.93
CA VAL A 128 4.81 28.34 13.82
C VAL A 128 6.22 28.68 13.29
N GLU A 129 6.65 29.94 13.39
CA GLU A 129 7.99 30.36 12.95
C GLU A 129 9.13 29.86 13.88
N HIS A 130 8.83 29.54 15.14
CA HIS A 130 9.81 29.05 16.11
C HIS A 130 9.76 27.52 16.35
N TYR A 131 8.85 26.81 15.68
CA TYR A 131 8.76 25.35 15.72
C TYR A 131 9.29 24.76 14.42
N LEU A 132 10.53 25.11 14.08
CA LEU A 132 11.31 24.35 13.11
C LEU A 132 12.03 23.31 13.98
N PRO A 133 11.58 22.04 14.04
CA PRO A 133 12.38 21.02 14.68
C PRO A 133 13.72 20.97 13.93
N GLN A 134 14.78 21.46 14.57
CA GLN A 134 16.12 21.53 13.96
C GLN A 134 16.68 20.14 13.67
N THR A 135 16.06 19.06 14.19
CA THR A 135 16.26 17.71 13.69
C THR A 135 14.97 16.87 13.78
N PRO A 136 14.73 15.93 12.85
CA PRO A 136 13.60 14.99 12.92
C PRO A 136 13.51 14.16 14.22
N VAL A 137 14.59 14.11 15.00
CA VAL A 137 14.75 13.23 16.17
C VAL A 137 14.03 13.79 17.41
N GLU A 138 14.06 15.11 17.64
CA GLU A 138 13.42 15.74 18.82
C GLU A 138 11.88 15.68 18.78
N ALA A 139 11.29 15.70 17.58
CA ALA A 139 9.84 15.57 17.40
C ALA A 139 9.33 14.16 17.77
N LEU A 140 10.14 13.13 17.53
CA LEU A 140 9.78 11.75 17.85
C LEU A 140 9.91 11.47 19.35
N GLU A 141 10.93 12.02 20.02
CA GLU A 141 11.14 11.84 21.45
C GLU A 141 10.02 12.47 22.30
N LYS A 142 9.55 13.65 21.91
CA LYS A 142 8.40 14.31 22.56
C LYS A 142 7.11 13.50 22.42
N ASN A 143 6.87 12.94 21.22
CA ASN A 143 5.69 12.13 20.92
C ASN A 143 5.72 10.74 21.60
N ALA A 144 6.91 10.19 21.86
CA ALA A 144 7.09 8.93 22.59
C ALA A 144 6.76 9.05 24.09
N SER A 145 6.87 10.27 24.67
CA SER A 145 6.57 10.51 26.08
C SER A 145 5.08 10.70 26.41
N ALA A 146 4.21 10.81 25.39
CA ALA A 146 2.78 11.02 25.59
C ALA A 146 2.04 9.70 25.92
N PRO A 147 1.47 9.52 27.13
CA PRO A 147 0.78 8.29 27.52
C PRO A 147 -0.54 8.04 26.75
N CYS A 148 -0.94 8.97 25.88
CA CYS A 148 -2.23 8.96 25.18
C CYS A 148 -2.26 8.01 23.96
N GLY A 149 -1.12 7.77 23.29
CA GLY A 149 -1.04 6.89 22.11
C GLY A 149 -1.43 5.43 22.40
N ASN A 150 -1.21 4.97 23.63
CA ASN A 150 -1.39 3.56 24.00
C ASN A 150 -2.87 3.14 24.09
N ARG A 151 -3.82 4.06 24.34
CA ARG A 151 -5.27 3.72 24.43
C ARG A 151 -5.98 3.69 23.09
N ILE A 152 -5.63 4.60 22.17
CA ILE A 152 -6.25 4.65 20.85
C ILE A 152 -5.65 3.56 19.96
N GLN A 153 -4.33 3.35 20.02
CA GLN A 153 -3.65 2.23 19.34
C GLN A 153 -4.22 0.87 19.77
N ARG A 154 -4.44 0.65 21.08
CA ARG A 154 -5.06 -0.61 21.58
C ARG A 154 -6.52 -0.79 21.14
N ARG A 155 -7.30 0.30 21.04
CA ARG A 155 -8.69 0.23 20.57
C ARG A 155 -8.77 -0.04 19.07
N GLN A 156 -7.93 0.60 18.26
CA GLN A 156 -7.80 0.36 16.83
C GLN A 156 -7.29 -1.06 16.54
N LEU A 157 -6.26 -1.52 17.28
CA LEU A 157 -5.74 -2.87 17.15
C LEU A 157 -6.78 -3.93 17.56
N SER A 158 -7.55 -3.69 18.63
CA SER A 158 -8.65 -4.59 19.03
C SER A 158 -9.77 -4.63 17.99
N ALA A 159 -10.12 -3.49 17.39
CA ALA A 159 -11.13 -3.44 16.32
C ALA A 159 -10.66 -4.16 15.05
N ILE A 160 -9.40 -3.98 14.64
CA ILE A 160 -8.82 -4.68 13.49
C ILE A 160 -8.75 -6.19 13.73
N ILE A 161 -8.32 -6.62 14.93
CA ILE A 161 -8.30 -8.05 15.30
C ILE A 161 -9.73 -8.62 15.32
N LEU A 162 -10.72 -7.87 15.80
CA LEU A 162 -12.12 -8.30 15.82
C LEU A 162 -12.69 -8.43 14.40
N THR A 163 -12.38 -7.49 13.50
CA THR A 163 -12.82 -7.55 12.10
C THR A 163 -12.17 -8.72 11.36
N ILE A 164 -10.87 -8.97 11.56
CA ILE A 164 -10.18 -10.14 10.98
C ILE A 164 -10.81 -11.45 11.49
N LYS A 165 -11.18 -11.51 12.77
CA LYS A 165 -11.81 -12.69 13.40
C LYS A 165 -13.28 -12.89 13.03
N VAL A 166 -13.95 -11.87 12.48
CA VAL A 166 -15.33 -11.96 11.97
C VAL A 166 -15.36 -12.33 10.47
N SER A 167 -14.27 -12.12 9.74
CA SER A 167 -14.14 -12.49 8.32
C SER A 167 -13.47 -13.86 8.08
N LEU A 168 -12.96 -14.52 9.11
CA LEU A 168 -12.37 -15.88 9.07
C LEU A 168 -13.28 -16.87 9.79
#